data_AF-X0YI52-F1
#
_entry.id   AF-X0YI52-F1
#
_cell.length_a   1.000
_cell.length_b   1.000
_cell.length_c   1.000
_cell.angle_alpha   90.00
_cell.angle_beta   90.00
_cell.angle_gamma   90.00
#
_symmetry.space_group_name_H-M   'P 1'
#
loop_
_entity.id
_entity.type
_entity.pdbx_description
1 polymer ?
#
loop_
_entity_poly.entity_id
_entity_poly.type
_entity_poly.pdbx_seq_one_letter_code
_entity_poly.pdbx_strand_id
1 'polypeptide(L)'
;LPKFNHFREFEYLFDENDAVPIQALPDVSADDMADEIKNCADALSQIGLFPLVVDISHATLKIPAVFVVVPGAAQYENLFYRLNAAYHLGRRLMHLGRFDDAINKFKSSIDAFPQSSLHCIYQTAECLKYQQKWQEAIEVYKNSLRHGPDRAMQYRIFHSISVCSDRLKKAHFA
;
A
#
# COMPACT_ATOMS: atom_id res chain seq x y z
N LEU A 1 3.82 7.67 7.31
CA LEU A 1 5.18 7.16 7.52
C LEU A 1 5.11 5.64 7.61
N PRO A 2 5.80 4.87 6.75
CA PRO A 2 5.83 3.43 6.89
C PRO A 2 6.42 3.09 8.27
N LYS A 3 5.79 2.16 8.98
CA LYS A 3 6.34 1.65 10.24
C LYS A 3 7.43 0.64 9.90
N PHE A 4 8.63 0.84 10.41
CA PHE A 4 9.72 -0.13 10.29
C PHE A 4 9.30 -1.45 10.94
N ASN A 5 9.55 -2.57 10.24
CA ASN A 5 9.17 -3.90 10.73
C ASN A 5 10.33 -4.59 11.45
N HIS A 6 11.57 -4.18 11.18
CA HIS A 6 12.78 -4.69 11.80
C HIS A 6 13.73 -3.57 12.23
N PHE A 7 14.46 -3.80 13.32
CA PHE A 7 15.46 -2.87 13.87
C PHE A 7 16.50 -2.42 12.83
N ARG A 8 16.94 -3.35 11.99
CA ARG A 8 17.92 -3.09 10.92
C ARG A 8 17.42 -2.11 9.84
N GLU A 9 16.11 -1.95 9.68
CA GLU A 9 15.54 -1.04 8.66
C GLU A 9 15.73 0.44 9.00
N PHE A 10 16.01 0.77 10.27
CA PHE A 10 16.26 2.14 10.72
C PHE A 10 17.65 2.33 11.34
N GLU A 11 18.49 1.29 11.33
CA GLU A 11 19.83 1.31 11.89
C GLU A 11 20.66 2.45 11.27
N TYR A 12 20.48 2.71 9.96
CA TYR A 12 21.09 3.84 9.24
C TYR A 12 20.70 5.23 9.76
N LEU A 13 19.58 5.37 10.49
CA LEU A 13 19.18 6.64 11.11
C LEU A 13 19.98 6.94 12.39
N PHE A 14 20.57 5.91 12.99
CA PHE A 14 21.35 5.99 14.23
C PHE A 14 22.83 5.67 14.02
N ASP A 15 23.21 5.36 12.77
CA ASP A 15 24.59 5.19 12.38
C ASP A 15 25.24 6.58 12.20
N GLU A 16 25.95 7.04 13.23
CA GLU A 16 26.64 8.34 13.21
C GLU A 16 27.90 8.33 12.32
N ASN A 17 28.31 7.17 11.78
CA ASN A 17 29.56 7.05 11.03
C ASN A 17 29.53 7.81 9.68
N ASP A 18 28.35 8.11 9.13
CA ASP A 18 28.15 8.78 7.83
C ASP A 18 27.33 10.09 7.93
N ALA A 19 27.23 10.70 9.11
CA ALA A 19 26.46 11.93 9.29
C ALA A 19 27.11 13.12 8.54
N VAL A 20 26.42 13.66 7.54
CA VAL A 20 26.82 14.89 6.84
C VAL A 20 26.14 16.12 7.47
N PRO A 21 26.86 17.24 7.70
CA PRO A 21 26.24 18.47 8.15
C PRO A 21 25.15 18.91 7.18
N ILE A 22 24.02 19.41 7.70
CA ILE A 22 22.94 19.91 6.84
C ILE A 22 23.41 21.06 5.93
N GLN A 23 24.38 21.85 6.39
CA GLN A 23 25.01 22.94 5.63
C GLN A 23 25.88 22.45 4.47
N ALA A 24 26.21 21.14 4.42
CA ALA A 24 26.91 20.55 3.30
C ALA A 24 25.97 20.19 2.14
N LEU A 25 24.64 20.24 2.36
CA LEU A 25 23.66 20.07 1.30
C LEU A 25 23.56 21.35 0.44
N PRO A 26 23.19 21.23 -0.84
CA PRO A 26 22.91 22.39 -1.68
C PRO A 26 21.81 23.26 -1.04
N ASP A 27 22.11 24.55 -0.86
CA ASP A 27 21.11 25.53 -0.50
C ASP A 27 20.32 25.92 -1.76
N VAL A 28 19.03 25.60 -1.75
CA VAL A 28 18.09 25.86 -2.86
C VAL A 28 17.17 27.03 -2.57
N SER A 29 17.32 27.67 -1.40
CA SER A 29 16.40 28.69 -0.90
C SER A 29 16.34 29.91 -1.82
N ALA A 30 15.15 30.48 -1.97
CA ALA A 30 14.94 31.74 -2.67
C ALA A 30 13.78 32.52 -2.03
N ASP A 31 13.77 33.84 -2.19
CA ASP A 31 12.67 34.69 -1.70
C ASP A 31 11.36 34.43 -2.46
N ASP A 32 11.45 33.96 -3.71
CA ASP A 32 10.31 33.56 -4.53
C ASP A 32 10.19 32.02 -4.58
N MET A 33 8.99 31.52 -4.27
CA MET A 33 8.73 30.07 -4.24
C MET A 33 8.93 29.40 -5.60
N ALA A 34 8.68 30.10 -6.71
CA ALA A 34 8.87 29.53 -8.05
C ALA A 34 10.36 29.35 -8.36
N ASP A 35 11.20 30.29 -7.92
CA ASP A 35 12.65 30.19 -8.06
C ASP A 35 13.22 29.10 -7.15
N GLU A 36 12.73 28.98 -5.90
CA GLU A 36 13.12 27.90 -4.99
C GLU A 36 12.76 26.51 -5.55
N ILE A 37 11.54 26.35 -6.11
CA ILE A 37 11.11 25.11 -6.77
C ILE A 37 12.00 24.78 -7.97
N LYS A 38 12.40 25.78 -8.75
CA LYS A 38 13.30 25.60 -9.88
C LYS A 38 14.70 25.17 -9.42
N ASN A 39 15.25 25.82 -8.40
CA ASN A 39 16.52 25.44 -7.79
C ASN A 39 16.49 23.98 -7.29
N CYS A 40 15.39 23.57 -6.66
CA CYS A 40 15.17 22.19 -6.24
C CYS A 40 15.20 21.21 -7.42
N ALA A 41 14.49 21.53 -8.51
CA ALA A 41 14.44 20.68 -9.70
C ALA A 41 15.80 20.58 -10.40
N ASP A 42 16.56 21.67 -10.45
CA ASP A 42 17.90 21.71 -11.03
C ASP A 42 18.89 20.89 -10.19
N ALA A 43 18.86 21.03 -8.86
CA ALA A 43 19.69 20.24 -7.95
C ALA A 43 19.40 18.73 -8.05
N LEU A 44 18.13 18.33 -8.17
CA LEU A 44 17.75 16.93 -8.39
C LEU A 44 18.25 16.42 -9.75
N SER A 45 18.15 17.23 -10.80
CA SER A 45 18.59 16.87 -12.15
C SER A 45 20.11 16.60 -12.21
N GLN A 46 20.91 17.33 -11.42
CA GLN A 46 22.37 17.13 -11.33
C GLN A 46 22.76 15.75 -10.79
N ILE A 47 21.90 15.13 -9.96
CA ILE A 47 22.11 13.78 -9.43
C ILE A 47 21.32 12.71 -10.21
N GLY A 48 20.81 13.05 -11.40
CA GLY A 48 20.10 12.12 -12.29
C GLY A 48 18.66 11.83 -11.87
N LEU A 49 18.09 12.61 -10.95
CA LEU A 49 16.69 12.51 -10.54
C LEU A 49 15.87 13.57 -11.27
N PHE A 50 14.94 13.16 -12.12
CA PHE A 50 14.13 14.06 -12.94
C PHE A 50 12.69 14.13 -12.42
N PRO A 51 12.25 15.25 -11.79
CA PRO A 51 10.89 15.38 -11.30
C PRO A 51 9.87 15.41 -12.45
N LEU A 52 8.81 14.63 -12.33
CA LEU A 52 7.64 14.64 -13.19
C LEU A 52 6.50 15.34 -12.46
N VAL A 53 5.94 16.38 -13.06
CA VAL A 53 4.87 17.20 -12.46
C VAL A 53 3.58 16.96 -13.23
N VAL A 54 2.54 16.52 -12.53
CA VAL A 54 1.20 16.32 -13.09
C VAL A 54 0.27 17.39 -12.52
N ASP A 55 -0.30 18.22 -13.38
CA ASP A 55 -1.36 19.14 -12.98
C ASP A 55 -2.63 18.34 -12.64
N ILE A 56 -3.10 18.51 -11.40
CA ILE A 56 -4.31 17.86 -10.87
C ILE A 56 -5.35 18.90 -10.44
N SER A 57 -5.22 20.13 -10.94
CA SER A 57 -6.14 21.23 -10.63
C SER A 57 -7.55 20.90 -11.09
N HIS A 58 -8.51 20.92 -10.16
CA HIS A 58 -9.90 20.64 -10.49
C HIS A 58 -10.56 21.86 -11.14
N ALA A 59 -11.18 21.67 -12.32
CA ALA A 59 -11.74 22.74 -13.15
C ALA A 59 -12.71 23.69 -12.41
N THR A 60 -13.51 23.16 -11.48
CA THR A 60 -14.46 23.97 -10.70
C THR A 60 -13.82 24.65 -9.49
N LEU A 61 -12.87 23.97 -8.83
CA LEU A 61 -12.31 24.49 -7.58
C LEU A 61 -11.30 25.60 -7.87
N LYS A 62 -10.63 25.54 -9.02
CA LYS A 62 -9.63 26.52 -9.46
C LYS A 62 -8.52 26.74 -8.43
N ILE A 63 -8.26 25.74 -7.59
CA ILE A 63 -7.12 25.72 -6.66
C ILE A 63 -5.98 25.03 -7.41
N PRO A 64 -4.84 25.72 -7.63
CA PRO A 64 -3.66 25.10 -8.23
C PRO A 64 -3.20 23.92 -7.38
N ALA A 65 -3.08 22.76 -8.01
CA ALA A 65 -2.59 21.56 -7.35
C ALA A 65 -1.76 20.73 -8.34
N VAL A 66 -0.60 20.27 -7.89
CA VAL A 66 0.29 19.41 -8.66
C VAL A 66 0.62 18.15 -7.88
N PHE A 67 0.79 17.06 -8.60
CA PHE A 67 1.33 15.81 -8.08
C PHE A 67 2.74 15.61 -8.64
N VAL A 68 3.74 15.55 -7.75
CA VAL A 68 5.16 15.43 -8.12
C VAL A 68 5.65 14.00 -7.90
N VAL A 69 6.25 13.42 -8.93
CA VAL A 69 6.88 12.10 -8.89
C VAL A 69 8.36 12.26 -9.19
N VAL A 70 9.23 11.72 -8.32
CA VAL A 70 10.68 11.68 -8.55
C VAL A 70 11.09 10.21 -8.70
N PRO A 71 11.18 9.67 -9.94
CA PRO A 71 11.58 8.29 -10.17
C PRO A 71 12.98 8.04 -9.61
N GLY A 72 13.19 6.91 -8.93
CA GLY A 72 14.48 6.58 -8.28
C GLY A 72 14.67 7.22 -6.89
N ALA A 73 13.78 8.12 -6.46
CA ALA A 73 13.73 8.51 -5.05
C ALA A 73 13.06 7.41 -4.22
N ALA A 74 13.62 7.09 -3.05
CA ALA A 74 13.11 6.07 -2.13
C ALA A 74 11.67 6.31 -1.60
N GLN A 75 11.03 7.43 -1.99
CA GLN A 75 9.68 7.82 -1.64
C GLN A 75 8.62 6.77 -2.03
N TYR A 76 8.85 6.00 -3.10
CA TYR A 76 7.88 5.03 -3.62
C TYR A 76 8.30 3.57 -3.46
N GLU A 77 9.58 3.29 -3.19
CA GLU A 77 10.12 1.94 -3.26
C GLU A 77 9.57 1.04 -2.14
N ASN A 78 9.26 1.57 -0.95
CA ASN A 78 8.92 0.72 0.19
C ASN A 78 7.43 0.30 0.33
N LEU A 79 6.50 0.79 -0.51
CA LEU A 79 5.08 0.42 -0.40
C LEU A 79 4.64 -0.69 -1.37
N PHE A 80 5.33 -0.90 -2.48
CA PHE A 80 4.85 -1.74 -3.59
C PHE A 80 5.53 -3.11 -3.73
N TYR A 81 6.63 -3.39 -3.05
CA TYR A 81 7.32 -4.69 -3.18
C TYR A 81 6.48 -5.90 -2.76
N ARG A 82 5.36 -5.69 -2.03
CA ARG A 82 4.51 -6.79 -1.56
C ARG A 82 3.26 -7.02 -2.39
N LEU A 83 2.89 -6.16 -3.35
CA LEU A 83 1.62 -6.26 -4.06
C LEU A 83 1.82 -6.00 -5.55
N ASN A 84 1.55 -6.99 -6.38
CA ASN A 84 1.79 -6.95 -7.83
C ASN A 84 0.52 -6.61 -8.64
N ALA A 85 0.66 -6.53 -9.96
CA ALA A 85 -0.44 -6.26 -10.88
C ALA A 85 -1.62 -7.24 -10.74
N ALA A 86 -1.35 -8.53 -10.48
CA ALA A 86 -2.41 -9.53 -10.28
C ALA A 86 -3.22 -9.25 -9.01
N TYR A 87 -2.57 -8.86 -7.90
CA TYR A 87 -3.28 -8.41 -6.69
C TYR A 87 -4.20 -7.20 -6.99
N HIS A 88 -3.66 -6.17 -7.66
CA HIS A 88 -4.42 -4.96 -7.96
C HIS A 88 -5.59 -5.25 -8.91
N LEU A 89 -5.40 -6.12 -9.90
CA LEU A 89 -6.47 -6.59 -10.78
C LEU A 89 -7.53 -7.36 -9.99
N GLY A 90 -7.13 -8.26 -9.08
CA GLY A 90 -8.05 -8.99 -8.21
C GLY A 90 -8.92 -8.04 -7.38
N ARG A 91 -8.34 -6.98 -6.81
CA ARG A 91 -9.11 -5.94 -6.11
C ARG A 91 -10.13 -5.24 -6.99
N ARG A 92 -9.77 -4.93 -8.25
CA ARG A 92 -10.71 -4.30 -9.19
C ARG A 92 -11.85 -5.25 -9.55
N LEU A 93 -11.56 -6.53 -9.77
CA LEU A 93 -12.58 -7.56 -10.03
C LEU A 93 -13.54 -7.72 -8.85
N MET A 94 -13.03 -7.70 -7.62
CA MET A 94 -13.86 -7.71 -6.41
C MET A 94 -14.81 -6.51 -6.33
N HIS A 95 -14.33 -5.30 -6.66
CA HIS A 95 -15.19 -4.10 -6.71
C HIS A 95 -16.27 -4.17 -7.80
N LEU A 96 -16.03 -4.94 -8.86
CA LEU A 96 -17.02 -5.21 -9.92
C LEU A 96 -17.97 -6.38 -9.58
N GLY A 97 -17.86 -6.98 -8.39
CA GLY A 97 -18.67 -8.14 -7.99
C GLY A 97 -18.24 -9.47 -8.63
N ARG A 98 -17.13 -9.49 -9.38
CA ARG A 98 -16.57 -10.69 -10.03
C ARG A 98 -15.66 -11.45 -9.07
N PHE A 99 -16.26 -12.02 -8.03
CA PHE A 99 -15.54 -12.59 -6.89
C PHE A 99 -14.67 -13.80 -7.25
N ASP A 100 -15.16 -14.73 -8.07
CA ASP A 100 -14.38 -15.91 -8.45
C ASP A 100 -13.14 -15.54 -9.30
N ASP A 101 -13.30 -14.59 -10.21
CA ASP A 101 -12.18 -14.04 -10.99
C ASP A 101 -11.17 -13.33 -10.09
N ALA A 102 -11.65 -12.58 -9.10
CA ALA A 102 -10.79 -11.92 -8.12
C ALA A 102 -9.96 -12.94 -7.33
N ILE A 103 -10.59 -14.00 -6.83
CA ILE A 103 -9.92 -15.10 -6.12
C ILE A 103 -8.85 -15.74 -7.00
N ASN A 104 -9.13 -15.99 -8.29
CA ASN A 104 -8.13 -16.53 -9.22
C ASN A 104 -6.93 -15.60 -9.41
N LYS A 105 -7.14 -14.29 -9.45
CA LYS A 105 -6.03 -13.31 -9.52
C LYS A 105 -5.25 -13.20 -8.22
N PHE A 106 -5.90 -13.32 -7.07
CA PHE A 106 -5.20 -13.41 -5.79
C PHE A 106 -4.34 -14.68 -5.70
N LYS A 107 -4.82 -15.84 -6.15
CA LYS A 107 -4.01 -17.07 -6.24
C LYS A 107 -2.79 -16.88 -7.14
N SER A 108 -2.99 -16.37 -8.35
CA SER A 108 -1.88 -16.06 -9.26
C SER A 108 -0.87 -15.05 -8.68
N SER A 109 -1.34 -14.09 -7.88
CA SER A 109 -0.46 -13.16 -7.17
C SER A 109 0.39 -13.85 -6.10
N ILE A 110 -0.19 -14.81 -5.37
CA ILE A 110 0.51 -15.62 -4.37
C ILE A 110 1.61 -16.44 -5.04
N ASP A 111 1.28 -17.10 -6.15
CA ASP A 111 2.21 -17.97 -6.88
C ASP A 111 3.43 -17.19 -7.41
N ALA A 112 3.19 -15.99 -7.95
CA ALA A 112 4.26 -15.17 -8.49
C ALA A 112 5.05 -14.41 -7.41
N PHE A 113 4.39 -14.01 -6.31
CA PHE A 113 5.00 -13.22 -5.24
C PHE A 113 4.52 -13.71 -3.87
N PRO A 114 5.21 -14.71 -3.27
CA PRO A 114 4.84 -15.28 -1.98
C PRO A 114 4.78 -14.27 -0.82
N GLN A 115 5.53 -13.17 -0.92
CA GLN A 115 5.49 -12.08 0.07
C GLN A 115 4.13 -11.34 0.12
N SER A 116 3.33 -11.45 -0.94
CA SER A 116 1.97 -10.90 -1.02
C SER A 116 0.92 -11.77 -0.33
N SER A 117 1.30 -12.97 0.14
CA SER A 117 0.35 -14.03 0.51
C SER A 117 -0.66 -13.59 1.54
N LEU A 118 -0.21 -12.95 2.61
CA LEU A 118 -1.10 -12.51 3.68
C LEU A 118 -2.23 -11.60 3.17
N HIS A 119 -1.89 -10.61 2.33
CA HIS A 119 -2.88 -9.70 1.75
C HIS A 119 -3.82 -10.42 0.79
N CYS A 120 -3.29 -11.31 -0.06
CA CYS A 120 -4.10 -12.07 -1.01
C CYS A 120 -5.06 -13.05 -0.32
N ILE A 121 -4.62 -13.72 0.75
CA ILE A 121 -5.44 -14.64 1.56
C ILE A 121 -6.56 -13.86 2.25
N TYR A 122 -6.25 -12.69 2.84
CA TYR A 122 -7.26 -11.81 3.43
C TYR A 122 -8.32 -11.37 2.39
N GLN A 123 -7.89 -10.91 1.21
CA GLN A 123 -8.85 -10.48 0.17
C GLN A 123 -9.66 -11.65 -0.41
N THR A 124 -9.09 -12.86 -0.43
CA THR A 124 -9.82 -14.08 -0.80
C THR A 124 -10.96 -14.35 0.20
N ALA A 125 -10.70 -14.22 1.50
CA ALA A 125 -11.73 -14.34 2.52
C ALA A 125 -12.81 -13.24 2.41
N GLU A 126 -12.44 -12.02 2.04
CA GLU A 126 -13.40 -10.94 1.75
C GLU A 126 -14.30 -11.29 0.56
N CYS A 127 -13.75 -11.85 -0.51
CA CYS A 127 -14.54 -12.31 -1.66
C CYS A 127 -15.55 -13.39 -1.26
N LEU A 128 -15.12 -14.39 -0.48
CA LEU A 128 -16.00 -15.45 0.04
C LEU A 128 -17.11 -14.88 0.94
N LYS A 129 -16.77 -13.90 1.78
CA LYS A 129 -17.75 -13.17 2.61
C LYS A 129 -18.79 -12.46 1.74
N TYR A 130 -18.39 -11.77 0.67
CA TYR A 130 -19.35 -11.11 -0.24
C TYR A 130 -20.22 -12.11 -1.00
N GLN A 131 -19.69 -13.29 -1.31
CA GLN A 131 -20.45 -14.41 -1.86
C GLN A 131 -21.35 -15.11 -0.83
N GLN A 132 -21.40 -14.63 0.42
CA GLN A 132 -22.16 -15.24 1.53
C GLN A 132 -21.72 -16.66 1.89
N LYS A 133 -20.52 -17.07 1.49
CA LYS A 133 -19.88 -18.33 1.89
C LYS A 133 -19.24 -18.17 3.26
N TRP A 134 -20.08 -17.90 4.27
CA TRP A 134 -19.63 -17.44 5.59
C TRP A 134 -18.67 -18.41 6.27
N GLN A 135 -18.96 -19.72 6.20
CA GLN A 135 -18.14 -20.75 6.83
C GLN A 135 -16.74 -20.83 6.18
N GLU A 136 -16.68 -20.83 4.85
CA GLU A 136 -15.40 -20.83 4.11
C GLU A 136 -14.59 -19.56 4.40
N ALA A 137 -15.25 -18.40 4.41
CA ALA A 137 -14.59 -17.13 4.72
C ALA A 137 -13.93 -17.16 6.12
N ILE A 138 -14.62 -17.67 7.14
CA ILE A 138 -14.10 -17.80 8.50
C ILE A 138 -12.85 -18.67 8.53
N GLU A 139 -12.85 -19.82 7.85
CA GLU A 139 -11.69 -20.71 7.83
C GLU A 139 -10.49 -20.07 7.13
N VAL A 140 -10.70 -19.34 6.04
CA VAL A 140 -9.63 -18.60 5.36
C VAL A 140 -9.10 -17.45 6.24
N TYR A 141 -9.98 -16.72 6.94
CA TYR A 141 -9.56 -15.69 7.89
C TYR A 141 -8.70 -16.27 9.02
N LYS A 142 -9.10 -17.39 9.62
CA LYS A 142 -8.32 -18.07 10.66
C LYS A 142 -6.96 -18.53 10.13
N ASN A 143 -6.91 -19.02 8.90
CA ASN A 143 -5.65 -19.38 8.26
C ASN A 143 -4.73 -18.15 8.11
N SER A 144 -5.28 -17.00 7.67
CA SER A 144 -4.52 -15.75 7.54
C SER A 144 -3.87 -15.30 8.85
N LEU A 145 -4.52 -15.53 10.00
CA LEU A 145 -3.96 -15.20 11.32
C LEU A 145 -2.69 -15.98 11.66
N ARG A 146 -2.50 -17.17 11.07
CA ARG A 146 -1.30 -18.01 11.30
C ARG A 146 -0.03 -17.43 10.68
N HIS A 147 -0.17 -16.50 9.73
CA HIS A 147 0.94 -15.86 9.03
C HIS A 147 1.47 -14.61 9.74
N GLY A 148 1.08 -14.35 10.98
CA GLY A 148 1.55 -13.21 11.77
C GLY A 148 1.16 -11.84 11.19
N PRO A 149 -0.12 -11.58 10.88
CA PRO A 149 -0.55 -10.25 10.43
C PRO A 149 -0.23 -9.18 11.48
N ASP A 150 -0.03 -7.94 11.02
CA ASP A 150 0.09 -6.81 11.93
C ASP A 150 -1.18 -6.60 12.76
N ARG A 151 -1.08 -5.82 13.84
CA ARG A 151 -2.19 -5.56 14.77
C ARG A 151 -3.41 -4.96 14.07
N ALA A 152 -3.24 -4.10 13.07
CA ALA A 152 -4.37 -3.48 12.38
C ALA A 152 -5.13 -4.50 11.53
N MET A 153 -4.41 -5.37 10.83
CA MET A 153 -4.99 -6.45 10.05
C MET A 153 -5.66 -7.50 10.95
N GLN A 154 -5.06 -7.83 12.10
CA GLN A 154 -5.69 -8.72 13.10
C GLN A 154 -7.09 -8.21 13.52
N TYR A 155 -7.22 -6.93 13.89
CA TYR A 155 -8.51 -6.36 14.26
C TYR A 155 -9.55 -6.46 13.13
N ARG A 156 -9.14 -6.20 11.88
CA ARG A 156 -10.02 -6.33 10.71
C ARG A 156 -10.47 -7.77 10.49
N ILE A 157 -9.57 -8.73 10.68
CA ILE A 157 -9.87 -10.15 10.55
C ILE A 157 -10.87 -10.58 11.63
N PHE A 158 -10.63 -10.24 12.90
CA PHE A 158 -11.55 -10.59 14.00
C PHE A 158 -12.95 -10.00 13.81
N HIS A 159 -13.01 -8.72 13.41
CA HIS A 159 -14.29 -8.09 13.07
C HIS A 159 -15.01 -8.84 11.94
N SER A 160 -14.29 -9.22 10.88
CA SER A 160 -14.87 -9.93 9.74
C SER A 160 -15.34 -11.35 10.10
N ILE A 161 -14.59 -12.07 10.93
CA ILE A 161 -15.01 -13.37 11.48
C ILE A 161 -16.30 -13.22 12.31
N SER A 162 -16.39 -12.19 13.15
CA SER A 162 -17.58 -11.91 13.96
C SER A 162 -18.80 -11.70 13.06
N VAL A 163 -18.68 -10.82 12.06
CA VAL A 163 -19.75 -10.56 11.08
C VAL A 163 -20.18 -11.83 10.34
N CYS A 164 -19.23 -12.65 9.88
CA CYS A 164 -19.53 -13.92 9.21
C CYS A 164 -20.25 -14.89 10.15
N SER A 165 -19.83 -14.96 11.41
CA SER A 165 -20.40 -15.87 12.42
C SER A 165 -21.85 -15.50 12.73
N ASP A 166 -22.15 -14.21 12.87
CA ASP A 166 -23.52 -13.72 13.11
C ASP A 166 -24.43 -14.01 11.91
N ARG A 167 -23.93 -13.82 10.68
CA ARG A 167 -24.66 -14.14 9.45
C ARG A 167 -24.93 -15.63 9.31
N LEU A 168 -23.93 -16.46 9.62
CA LEU A 168 -24.06 -17.92 9.56
C LEU A 168 -25.10 -18.44 10.55
N LYS A 169 -25.12 -17.90 11.79
CA LYS A 169 -26.16 -18.23 12.79
C LYS A 169 -27.54 -17.88 12.27
N LYS A 170 -27.73 -16.65 11.75
CA LYS A 170 -29.03 -16.23 11.19
C LYS A 170 -29.51 -17.12 10.04
N ALA A 171 -28.59 -17.56 9.17
CA ALA A 171 -28.91 -18.45 8.05
C ALA A 171 -29.28 -19.88 8.49
N HIS A 172 -28.87 -20.34 9.68
CA HIS A 172 -29.25 -21.65 10.22
C HIS A 172 -30.64 -21.66 10.87
N PHE A 173 -31.18 -20.49 11.22
CA PHE A 173 -32.48 -20.34 11.88
C PHE A 173 -33.57 -19.76 10.95
N ALA A 174 -33.28 -19.63 9.66
CA ALA A 174 -34.21 -19.19 8.61
C ALA A 174 -34.56 -20.35 7.69
#